data_AF-A0A093W7W5-F1
#
_entry.id   AF-A0A093W7W5-F1
#
_cell.length_a   1.000
_cell.length_b   1.000
_cell.length_c   1.000
_cell.angle_alpha   90.00
_cell.angle_beta   90.00
_cell.angle_gamma   90.00
#
_symmetry.space_group_name_H-M   'P 1'
#
loop_
_entity.id
_entity.type
_entity.pdbx_description
1 polymer ?
#
loop_
_entity_poly.entity_id
_entity_poly.type
_entity_poly.pdbx_seq_one_letter_code
_entity_poly.pdbx_strand_id
1 'polypeptide(L)' 'MFEVRIVGKNFQKEARMSEEELAGYVSKFVISQTKAMGFAKTTTLSEEETLHWHLRFISSGSKQDCQAIYS' A
#
# COMPACT_ATOMS: atom_id res chain seq x y z
N MET A 1 8.65 0.36 -4.80
CA MET A 1 7.51 1.03 -5.46
C MET A 1 6.23 0.50 -4.82
N PHE A 2 5.15 1.29 -4.74
CA PHE A 2 3.90 0.84 -4.12
C PHE A 2 2.75 0.87 -5.13
N GLU A 3 1.94 -0.19 -5.14
CA GLU A 3 0.60 -0.12 -5.71
C GLU A 3 -0.36 0.32 -4.62
N VAL A 4 -1.14 1.34 -4.94
CA VAL A 4 -2.03 2.02 -4.01
C VAL A 4 -3.42 2.01 -4.60
N ARG A 5 -4.39 1.50 -3.84
CA ARG A 5 -5.80 1.62 -4.15
C ARG A 5 -6.47 2.45 -3.07
N ILE A 6 -7.08 3.56 -3.47
CA ILE A 6 -7.81 4.49 -2.62
C ILE A 6 -9.30 4.26 -2.88
N VAL A 7 -10.07 4.02 -1.83
CA VAL A 7 -11.52 3.78 -1.90
C VAL A 7 -12.23 4.76 -0.97
N GLY A 8 -13.04 5.64 -1.55
CA GLY A 8 -13.98 6.51 -0.86
C GLY A 8 -15.43 6.12 -1.18
N LYS A 9 -16.40 6.93 -0.70
CA LYS A 9 -17.83 6.62 -0.79
C LYS A 9 -18.33 6.43 -2.22
N ASN A 10 -17.85 7.23 -3.17
CA ASN A 10 -18.18 7.16 -4.60
C ASN A 10 -16.94 7.20 -5.50
N PHE A 11 -15.77 6.95 -4.92
CA PHE A 11 -14.48 7.14 -5.58
C PHE A 11 -13.63 5.90 -5.40
N GLN A 12 -13.05 5.42 -6.49
CA GLN A 12 -11.98 4.44 -6.44
C GLN A 12 -10.88 4.86 -7.39
N LYS A 13 -9.64 4.89 -6.91
CA LYS A 13 -8.47 5.15 -7.73
C LYS A 13 -7.37 4.18 -7.41
N GLU A 14 -6.70 3.72 -8.46
CA GLU A 14 -5.49 2.92 -8.37
C GLU A 14 -4.32 3.73 -8.94
N ALA A 15 -3.19 3.68 -8.25
CA ALA A 15 -1.98 4.41 -8.64
C ALA A 15 -0.73 3.64 -8.25
N ARG A 16 0.38 3.95 -8.91
CA ARG A 16 1.72 3.56 -8.47
C ARG A 16 2.40 4.77 -7.88
N MET A 17 2.93 4.63 -6.67
CA MET A 17 3.55 5.72 -5.93
C MET A 17 4.92 5.28 -5.39
N SER A 18 5.87 6.19 -5.45
CA SER A 18 7.12 6.09 -4.71
C SER A 18 6.85 6.20 -3.21
N GLU A 19 7.85 5.88 -2.40
CA GLU A 19 7.77 6.10 -0.96
C GLU A 19 7.63 7.58 -0.60
N GLU A 20 8.34 8.45 -1.33
CA GLU A 20 8.36 9.90 -1.11
C GLU A 20 6.98 10.51 -1.40
N GLU A 21 6.34 10.07 -2.49
CA GLU A 21 4.97 10.48 -2.83
C GLU A 21 3.97 9.97 -1.79
N LEU A 22 4.13 8.72 -1.35
CA LEU A 22 3.22 8.08 -0.39
C LEU A 22 3.33 8.71 1.01
N ALA A 23 4.53 9.17 1.40
CA ALA A 23 4.79 9.84 2.67
C ALA A 23 4.03 11.18 2.84
N GLY A 24 3.52 11.77 1.74
CA GLY A 24 2.64 12.92 1.79
C GLY A 24 1.21 12.61 2.24
N TYR A 25 0.79 11.34 2.20
CA TYR A 25 -0.60 10.93 2.45
C TYR A 25 -0.76 10.00 3.65
N VAL A 26 0.20 9.09 3.88
CA VAL A 26 0.14 8.10 4.96
C VAL A 26 1.40 8.16 5.81
N SER A 27 1.28 7.76 7.08
CA SER A 27 2.41 7.84 8.00
C SER A 27 3.56 6.93 7.59
N LYS A 28 4.79 7.33 7.91
CA LYS A 28 6.01 6.52 7.70
C LYS A 28 5.88 5.12 8.33
N PHE A 29 5.18 5.00 9.45
CA PHE A 29 4.91 3.71 10.09
C PHE A 29 4.14 2.76 9.16
N VAL A 30 3.05 3.23 8.54
CA VAL A 30 2.25 2.43 7.60
C VAL A 30 3.09 2.01 6.39
N ILE A 31 3.92 2.90 5.88
CA ILE A 31 4.84 2.60 4.76
C ILE A 31 5.83 1.51 5.16
N SER A 32 6.47 1.63 6.32
CA SER A 32 7.41 0.62 6.83
C SER A 32 6.73 -0.73 7.06
N GLN A 33 5.53 -0.75 7.63
CA GLN A 33 4.73 -1.97 7.78
C GLN A 33 4.41 -2.61 6.43
N THR A 34 4.00 -1.80 5.44
CA THR A 34 3.71 -2.27 4.08
C THR A 34 4.94 -2.90 3.43
N LYS A 35 6.13 -2.33 3.62
CA LYS A 35 7.38 -2.91 3.11
C LYS A 35 7.73 -4.23 3.77
N ALA A 36 7.53 -4.34 5.09
CA ALA A 36 7.83 -5.54 5.85
C ALA A 36 6.85 -6.68 5.57
N MET A 37 5.55 -6.37 5.46
CA MET A 37 4.47 -7.35 5.30
C MET A 37 4.04 -7.56 3.84
N GLY A 38 4.51 -6.73 2.92
CA GLY A 38 4.09 -6.70 1.52
C GLY A 38 2.76 -6.00 1.26
N PHE A 39 1.90 -5.84 2.28
CA PHE A 39 0.63 -5.14 2.19
C PHE A 39 0.29 -4.38 3.48
N ALA A 40 -0.52 -3.33 3.36
CA ALA A 40 -1.17 -2.69 4.50
C ALA A 40 -2.50 -2.06 4.09
N LYS A 41 -3.37 -1.85 5.08
CA LYS A 41 -4.60 -1.07 4.92
C LYS A 41 -4.60 0.02 5.97
N THR A 42 -4.88 1.25 5.56
CA THR A 42 -5.05 2.37 6.48
C THR A 42 -6.26 3.19 6.04
N THR A 43 -6.82 3.95 6.97
CA THR A 43 -7.94 4.85 6.69
C THR A 43 -7.51 6.25 7.07
N THR A 44 -7.68 7.19 6.16
CA THR A 44 -7.47 8.62 6.42
C THR A 44 -8.82 9.30 6.43
N LEU A 45 -9.06 10.09 7.47
CA LEU A 45 -10.23 10.95 7.57
C LEU A 45 -9.85 12.32 7.00
N SER A 46 -10.50 12.75 5.92
CA SER A 46 -10.55 14.17 5.56
C SER A 46 -11.81 14.78 6.18
N GLU A 47 -11.88 16.11 6.23
CA GLU A 47 -13.04 16.83 6.79
C GLU A 47 -14.37 16.46 6.09
N GLU A 48 -14.32 15.99 4.84
CA GLU A 48 -15.50 15.69 4.04
C GLU A 48 -15.67 14.19 3.73
N GLU A 49 -14.60 13.38 3.75
CA GLU A 49 -14.65 11.97 3.34
C GLU A 49 -13.72 11.04 4.11
N THR A 50 -14.17 9.79 4.28
CA THR A 50 -13.32 8.68 4.75
C THR A 50 -12.70 7.99 3.54
N LEU A 51 -11.37 7.99 3.45
CA LEU A 51 -10.63 7.32 2.38
C LEU A 51 -9.90 6.09 2.94
N HIS A 52 -10.21 4.93 2.37
CA HIS A 52 -9.52 3.68 2.66
C HIS A 52 -8.37 3.48 1.67
N TRP A 53 -7.16 3.40 2.19
CA TRP A 53 -5.93 3.17 1.44
C TRP A 53 -5.51 1.73 1.58
N HIS A 54 -5.45 1.02 0.46
CA HIS A 54 -4.89 -0.31 0.36
C HIS A 54 -3.53 -0.19 -0.32
N LEU A 55 -2.47 -0.57 0.39
CA LEU A 55 -1.10 -0.44 -0.05
C LEU A 55 -0.53 -1.83 -0.30
N ARG A 56 0.20 -1.99 -1.39
CA ARG A 56 0.99 -3.17 -1.70
C ARG A 56 2.39 -2.75 -2.10
N PHE A 57 3.40 -3.30 -1.44
CA PHE A 57 4.78 -3.03 -1.80
C PHE A 57 5.21 -3.94 -2.96
N ILE A 58 5.65 -3.34 -4.05
CA ILE A 58 6.33 -4.03 -5.14
C ILE A 58 7.82 -4.00 -4.82
N SER A 59 8.34 -5.11 -4.28
CA SER A 59 9.79 -5.33 -4.21
C SER A 59 10.28 -5.68 -5.61
N SER A 60 11.34 -5.02 -6.08
CA SER A 60 12.00 -5.28 -7.37
C SER A 60 12.79 -6.60 -7.38
N GLY A 61 12.37 -7.58 -6.58
CA GLY A 61 13.07 -8.82 -6.30
C GLY A 61 12.12 -10.01 -6.16
N SER A 62 11.01 -10.05 -6.91
CA SER A 62 10.19 -11.26 -7.02
C SER A 62 10.89 -12.33 -7.89
N LYS A 63 12.07 -12.77 -7.45
CA LYS A 63 12.50 -14.17 -7.53
C LYS A 63 12.35 -14.78 -6.13
N GLN A 64 11.21 -14.53 -5.48
CA GLN A 64 10.77 -15.44 -4.45
C GLN A 64 9.95 -16.48 -5.19
N ASP A 65 10.65 -17.52 -5.64
CA ASP A 65 10.03 -18.78 -6.04
C ASP A 65 9.10 -19.20 -4.90
N CYS A 66 7.80 -18.95 -5.08
CA CYS A 66 6.74 -19.53 -4.26
C CYS A 66 6.56 -21.02 -4.61
N GLN A 67 7.65 -21.77 -4.77
CA GLN A 67 7.61 -23.21 -4.63
C GLN A 67 7.90 -23.52 -3.17
N ALA A 68 6.83 -23.70 -2.41
CA ALA A 68 6.88 -24.43 -1.16
C ALA A 68 7.52 -25.80 -1.46
N ILE A 69 8.79 -25.96 -1.08
CA ILE A 69 9.41 -27.27 -0.98
C ILE A 69 8.79 -27.90 0.26
N TYR A 70 7.78 -28.75 0.05
CA TYR A 70 7.42 -29.75 1.05
C TYR A 70 8.54 -30.80 1.03
N SER A 71 9.35 -30.82 2.08
CA SER A 71 10.28 -31.90 2.41
C SER A 71 9.56 -32.99 3.20
#